data_AF-A0A7W0Q337-F1
#
_entry.id   AF-A0A7W0Q337-F1
#
_cell.length_a   1.000
_cell.length_b   1.000
_cell.length_c   1.000
_cell.angle_alpha   90.00
_cell.angle_beta   90.00
_cell.angle_gamma   90.00
#
_symmetry.space_group_name_H-M   'P 1'
#
loop_
_entity.id
_entity.type
_entity.pdbx_description
1 polymer ?
#
loop_
_entity_poly.entity_id
_entity_poly.type
_entity_poly.pdbx_seq_one_letter_code
_entity_poly.pdbx_strand_id
1 'polypeptide(L)'
;MRIRLLVAALSLPLAACAGGGSADEGPTPFDDDSEVGPDIINDGAPDNDSLPDDNKSDQVLPVKFEVGDQSPVKSQGSRGVCSIFSATAQIENLYIKAGMPIADADFSEQYLQWAVKNLDGAFANTGGSSSDANLRTTVQFGTIAEAEWPYESSPWTAANDPECEGEEGLPTKCYTNGEPPASVDAARKFKLPSSRWINNNSIKSHIFNKKVGVNVGMTFFYQSWNHRKSTLPVNSEYWRKGFVTYPNAEDRKVSLVKRAGHAIHIIGWDDNLEVCSRDKEGKDVLGADGKCVMEKGFYLFKNSWGTAGFGIEHPTGAGYGWLSYKYVQEFGSAVTAEIPVLGGGGGGGGTGGTPRSYMATPAATIPDNAPTGMTSVINVTDTGALGEVKVTVDISHTYSGDLKVSLVKGTTEKVLSANVGGSADDIKKTFTVAGLEGQALAGAWTLKIVDNAAQDTGKLNSWKLDVTTR
;
A
#
# COMPACT_ATOMS: atom_id res chain seq x y z
N MET A 1 -72.14 -17.36 -18.68
CA MET A 1 -70.96 -17.84 -17.92
C MET A 1 -69.71 -17.27 -18.58
N ARG A 2 -68.90 -16.49 -17.84
CA ARG A 2 -67.57 -15.88 -18.14
C ARG A 2 -67.54 -14.81 -19.25
N ILE A 3 -67.62 -13.50 -18.96
CA ILE A 3 -66.71 -12.51 -18.30
C ILE A 3 -65.79 -11.78 -19.31
N ARG A 4 -65.90 -10.44 -19.25
CA ARG A 4 -65.37 -9.36 -20.08
C ARG A 4 -63.96 -8.92 -19.64
N LEU A 5 -63.20 -8.32 -20.56
CA LEU A 5 -62.28 -7.21 -20.23
C LEU A 5 -62.48 -6.07 -21.25
N LEU A 6 -62.81 -4.88 -20.73
CA LEU A 6 -62.79 -3.60 -21.43
C LEU A 6 -61.53 -2.85 -20.99
N VAL A 7 -60.78 -2.29 -21.93
CA VAL A 7 -59.73 -1.29 -21.68
C VAL A 7 -60.30 0.07 -22.08
N ALA A 8 -60.28 1.04 -21.16
CA ALA A 8 -60.69 2.41 -21.39
C ALA A 8 -59.48 3.34 -21.29
N ALA A 9 -59.36 4.23 -22.26
CA ALA A 9 -58.41 5.33 -22.34
C ALA A 9 -59.13 6.67 -22.10
N LEU A 10 -58.49 7.61 -21.39
CA LEU A 10 -58.85 9.04 -21.25
C LEU A 10 -57.53 9.82 -20.96
N SER A 11 -56.98 10.65 -21.87
CA SER A 11 -57.24 12.09 -22.17
C SER A 11 -56.64 13.10 -21.15
N LEU A 12 -55.51 13.79 -21.44
CA LEU A 12 -55.32 15.21 -21.92
C LEU A 12 -55.57 16.31 -20.84
N PRO A 13 -55.11 17.61 -20.91
CA PRO A 13 -54.00 18.32 -21.62
C PRO A 13 -53.31 19.52 -20.83
N LEU A 14 -52.33 20.24 -21.47
CA LEU A 14 -51.92 21.69 -21.30
C LEU A 14 -51.26 22.14 -19.94
N ALA A 15 -50.34 23.11 -19.78
CA ALA A 15 -49.78 24.23 -20.55
C ALA A 15 -48.39 24.67 -19.97
N ALA A 16 -47.77 25.67 -20.60
CA ALA A 16 -46.38 26.10 -20.50
C ALA A 16 -46.05 27.22 -19.46
N CYS A 17 -44.73 27.43 -19.28
CA CYS A 17 -43.98 28.67 -18.98
C CYS A 17 -43.54 29.04 -17.53
N ALA A 18 -42.22 29.20 -17.43
CA ALA A 18 -41.44 30.24 -16.74
C ALA A 18 -41.19 30.17 -15.21
N GLY A 19 -39.92 30.40 -14.84
CA GLY A 19 -39.51 30.89 -13.52
C GLY A 19 -38.32 30.13 -12.94
N GLY A 20 -37.17 30.80 -12.85
CA GLY A 20 -35.96 30.25 -12.24
C GLY A 20 -36.14 29.85 -10.78
N GLY A 21 -35.36 28.85 -10.39
CA GLY A 21 -35.21 28.37 -9.03
C GLY A 21 -34.10 27.34 -9.07
N SER A 22 -33.03 27.62 -8.33
CA SER A 22 -31.95 26.70 -7.99
C SER A 22 -32.46 25.27 -7.89
N ALA A 23 -31.94 24.39 -8.76
CA ALA A 23 -32.11 22.96 -8.59
C ALA A 23 -31.41 22.59 -7.28
N ASP A 24 -32.24 22.42 -6.28
CA ASP A 24 -31.97 21.81 -4.99
C ASP A 24 -31.48 20.38 -5.28
N GLU A 25 -30.17 20.21 -5.43
CA GLU A 25 -29.55 18.89 -5.47
C GLU A 25 -29.64 18.31 -4.05
N GLY A 26 -30.72 17.54 -3.84
CA GLY A 26 -31.03 16.89 -2.59
C GLY A 26 -29.88 16.01 -2.04
N PRO A 27 -29.96 15.64 -0.75
CA PRO A 27 -28.86 14.98 -0.04
C PRO A 27 -28.50 13.66 -0.70
N THR A 28 -27.24 13.50 -1.12
CA THR A 28 -26.72 12.20 -1.55
C THR A 28 -26.56 11.29 -0.32
N PRO A 29 -27.02 10.03 -0.34
CA PRO A 29 -27.18 9.19 0.86
C PRO A 29 -25.88 8.65 1.48
N PHE A 30 -24.72 9.08 0.99
CA PHE A 30 -23.43 8.53 1.36
C PHE A 30 -22.63 9.60 2.13
N ASP A 31 -21.84 9.18 3.11
CA ASP A 31 -20.89 9.99 3.91
C ASP A 31 -21.45 10.54 5.25
N ASP A 32 -22.08 9.68 6.06
CA ASP A 32 -22.07 9.95 7.50
C ASP A 32 -20.68 9.61 8.05
N ASP A 33 -19.69 10.44 7.69
CA ASP A 33 -18.30 10.22 8.07
C ASP A 33 -18.19 10.32 9.59
N SER A 34 -17.91 9.19 10.22
CA SER A 34 -17.52 9.11 11.63
C SER A 34 -16.20 9.85 11.75
N GLU A 35 -16.22 11.03 12.36
CA GLU A 35 -15.06 11.90 12.46
C GLU A 35 -13.99 11.21 13.31
N VAL A 36 -12.82 10.94 12.72
CA VAL A 36 -11.64 10.49 13.47
C VAL A 36 -10.88 11.73 13.92
N GLY A 37 -10.54 11.84 15.20
CA GLY A 37 -9.76 12.97 15.71
C GLY A 37 -8.35 13.02 15.10
N PRO A 38 -7.74 14.21 14.90
CA PRO A 38 -6.40 14.34 14.35
C PRO A 38 -5.32 13.74 15.26
N ASP A 39 -5.56 13.69 16.57
CA ASP A 39 -4.67 13.06 17.54
C ASP A 39 -4.56 11.55 17.31
N ILE A 40 -5.59 10.92 16.74
CA ILE A 40 -5.55 9.50 16.34
C ILE A 40 -4.79 9.34 15.01
N ILE A 41 -5.04 10.22 14.04
CA ILE A 41 -4.46 10.11 12.69
C ILE A 41 -2.93 10.33 12.69
N ASN A 42 -2.45 11.27 13.51
CA ASN A 42 -1.04 11.61 13.63
C ASN A 42 -0.37 10.99 14.88
N ASP A 43 -1.03 10.07 15.57
CA ASP A 43 -0.45 9.41 16.74
C ASP A 43 0.86 8.70 16.37
N GLY A 44 1.88 8.91 17.20
CA GLY A 44 3.23 8.37 16.99
C GLY A 44 4.06 9.06 15.91
N ALA A 45 3.55 10.13 15.26
CA ALA A 45 4.32 10.89 14.30
C ALA A 45 5.48 11.64 14.99
N PRO A 46 6.73 11.46 14.56
CA PRO A 46 7.86 12.24 15.06
C PRO A 46 7.83 13.66 14.48
N ASP A 47 8.55 14.58 15.13
CA ASP A 47 8.78 15.91 14.57
C ASP A 47 9.43 15.79 13.19
N ASN A 48 8.87 16.47 12.18
CA ASN A 48 9.34 16.34 10.81
C ASN A 48 10.84 16.66 10.66
N ASP A 49 11.34 17.64 11.40
CA ASP A 49 12.75 18.05 11.37
C ASP A 49 13.71 17.02 11.99
N SER A 50 13.17 16.03 12.73
CA SER A 50 13.96 14.90 13.25
C SER A 50 14.11 13.76 12.24
N LEU A 51 13.31 13.77 11.17
CA LEU A 51 13.32 12.72 10.16
C LEU A 51 14.46 12.92 9.15
N PRO A 52 15.10 11.83 8.68
CA PRO A 52 16.13 11.91 7.64
C PRO A 52 15.60 12.59 6.38
N ASP A 53 16.44 13.42 5.77
CA ASP A 53 16.18 13.95 4.44
C ASP A 53 16.64 12.94 3.37
N ASP A 54 15.69 12.36 2.63
CA ASP A 54 15.98 11.42 1.55
C ASP A 54 16.35 12.12 0.22
N ASN A 55 16.40 13.45 0.19
CA ASN A 55 16.76 14.22 -0.99
C ASN A 55 18.25 14.04 -1.32
N LYS A 56 18.57 13.77 -2.58
CA LYS A 56 19.95 13.80 -3.07
C LYS A 56 20.30 15.21 -3.50
N SER A 57 21.48 15.71 -3.11
CA SER A 57 21.91 17.09 -3.36
C SER A 57 21.98 17.49 -4.84
N ASP A 58 22.13 16.52 -5.74
CA ASP A 58 22.23 16.69 -7.19
C ASP A 58 20.97 16.23 -7.94
N GLN A 59 19.94 15.76 -7.23
CA GLN A 59 18.71 15.28 -7.85
C GLN A 59 17.84 16.42 -8.34
N VAL A 60 17.62 16.45 -9.65
CA VAL A 60 16.62 17.31 -10.29
C VAL A 60 15.34 16.50 -10.48
N LEU A 61 14.27 16.90 -9.79
CA LEU A 61 12.95 16.31 -9.96
C LEU A 61 12.23 16.94 -11.16
N PRO A 62 11.39 16.18 -11.89
CA PRO A 62 10.53 16.77 -12.91
C PRO A 62 9.47 17.68 -12.27
N VAL A 63 9.05 18.69 -13.01
CA VAL A 63 7.99 19.64 -12.62
C VAL A 63 6.67 18.93 -12.30
N LYS A 64 6.36 17.87 -13.05
CA LYS A 64 5.16 17.05 -12.87
C LYS A 64 5.55 15.59 -12.88
N PHE A 65 4.95 14.82 -11.99
CA PHE A 65 5.13 13.37 -11.94
C PHE A 65 3.90 12.69 -11.37
N GLU A 66 3.62 11.49 -11.86
CA GLU A 66 2.55 10.63 -11.39
C GLU A 66 3.06 9.19 -11.43
N VAL A 67 2.82 8.44 -10.36
CA VAL A 67 3.02 6.99 -10.36
C VAL A 67 2.01 6.40 -11.32
N GLY A 68 2.46 5.48 -12.18
CA GLY A 68 1.63 4.87 -13.23
C GLY A 68 0.48 4.02 -12.68
N ASP A 69 0.58 2.70 -12.79
CA ASP A 69 -0.52 1.80 -12.43
C ASP A 69 -0.97 1.95 -10.96
N GLN A 70 -2.28 2.16 -10.77
CA GLN A 70 -2.96 2.27 -9.47
C GLN A 70 -4.12 1.28 -9.39
N SER A 71 -4.42 0.82 -8.18
CA SER A 71 -5.70 0.14 -7.91
C SER A 71 -6.87 1.13 -8.05
N PRO A 72 -8.11 0.65 -8.26
CA PRO A 72 -9.30 1.51 -8.35
C PRO A 72 -9.55 2.36 -7.10
N VAL A 73 -10.21 3.51 -7.25
CA VAL A 73 -10.72 4.28 -6.10
C VAL A 73 -11.81 3.49 -5.39
N LYS A 74 -11.67 3.37 -4.07
CA LYS A 74 -12.62 2.69 -3.18
C LYS A 74 -13.41 3.70 -2.32
N SER A 75 -14.43 3.22 -1.63
CA SER A 75 -15.25 4.04 -0.73
C SER A 75 -15.28 3.46 0.69
N GLN A 76 -14.93 4.28 1.66
CA GLN A 76 -15.03 3.95 3.09
C GLN A 76 -16.48 3.90 3.58
N GLY A 77 -17.43 4.43 2.83
CA GLY A 77 -18.82 4.54 3.24
C GLY A 77 -18.98 5.42 4.49
N SER A 78 -19.82 4.99 5.43
CA SER A 78 -20.16 5.76 6.62
C SER A 78 -19.31 5.38 7.84
N ARG A 79 -18.05 4.98 7.62
CA ARG A 79 -17.13 4.57 8.68
C ARG A 79 -15.89 5.46 8.68
N GLY A 80 -15.47 5.89 9.87
CA GLY A 80 -14.25 6.66 10.10
C GLY A 80 -12.97 5.83 9.96
N VAL A 81 -12.68 5.33 8.75
CA VAL A 81 -11.55 4.41 8.48
C VAL A 81 -10.66 4.88 7.31
N CYS A 82 -10.60 6.18 7.05
CA CYS A 82 -9.79 6.75 5.96
C CYS A 82 -8.30 6.34 6.00
N SER A 83 -7.72 6.20 7.19
CA SER A 83 -6.34 5.72 7.36
C SER A 83 -6.17 4.26 6.95
N ILE A 84 -7.19 3.42 7.12
CA ILE A 84 -7.18 2.03 6.65
C ILE A 84 -7.21 2.01 5.12
N PHE A 85 -8.11 2.78 4.51
CA PHE A 85 -8.23 2.84 3.05
C PHE A 85 -6.98 3.42 2.37
N SER A 86 -6.38 4.46 2.93
CA SER A 86 -5.10 4.99 2.42
C SER A 86 -3.96 3.98 2.61
N ALA A 87 -3.90 3.27 3.75
CA ALA A 87 -2.95 2.17 3.96
C ALA A 87 -3.12 1.07 2.93
N THR A 88 -4.35 0.60 2.71
CA THR A 88 -4.64 -0.43 1.70
C THR A 88 -4.29 0.04 0.29
N ALA A 89 -4.62 1.28 -0.08
CA ALA A 89 -4.22 1.84 -1.38
C ALA A 89 -2.69 1.84 -1.57
N GLN A 90 -1.92 2.15 -0.52
CA GLN A 90 -0.45 2.04 -0.59
C GLN A 90 0.03 0.60 -0.67
N ILE A 91 -0.57 -0.33 0.08
CA ILE A 91 -0.22 -1.76 0.01
C ILE A 91 -0.45 -2.27 -1.41
N GLU A 92 -1.60 -1.97 -2.01
CA GLU A 92 -1.93 -2.31 -3.40
C GLU A 92 -0.94 -1.69 -4.37
N ASN A 93 -0.63 -0.39 -4.23
CA ASN A 93 0.38 0.29 -5.05
C ASN A 93 1.76 -0.39 -4.97
N LEU A 94 2.19 -0.80 -3.77
CA LEU A 94 3.46 -1.51 -3.55
C LEU A 94 3.45 -2.90 -4.18
N TYR A 95 2.36 -3.65 -4.07
CA TYR A 95 2.25 -4.98 -4.69
C TYR A 95 2.16 -4.91 -6.22
N ILE A 96 1.43 -3.93 -6.77
CA ILE A 96 1.41 -3.63 -8.21
C ILE A 96 2.83 -3.31 -8.67
N LYS A 97 3.54 -2.44 -7.94
CA LYS A 97 4.93 -2.10 -8.24
C LYS A 97 5.86 -3.32 -8.19
N ALA A 98 5.59 -4.27 -7.31
CA ALA A 98 6.33 -5.52 -7.19
C ALA A 98 6.04 -6.51 -8.34
N GLY A 99 5.04 -6.24 -9.18
CA GLY A 99 4.65 -7.04 -10.35
C GLY A 99 3.33 -7.80 -10.20
N MET A 100 2.51 -7.48 -9.19
CA MET A 100 1.19 -8.09 -9.01
C MET A 100 0.24 -7.49 -10.05
N PRO A 101 -0.56 -8.30 -10.77
CA PRO A 101 -1.60 -7.75 -11.63
C PRO A 101 -2.54 -6.85 -10.84
N ILE A 102 -2.94 -5.71 -11.41
CA ILE A 102 -3.84 -4.74 -10.74
C ILE A 102 -5.14 -5.41 -10.27
N ALA A 103 -5.67 -6.34 -11.07
CA ALA A 103 -6.88 -7.08 -10.73
C ALA A 103 -6.74 -8.01 -9.52
N ASP A 104 -5.51 -8.39 -9.15
CA ASP A 104 -5.21 -9.24 -8.00
C ASP A 104 -4.80 -8.41 -6.77
N ALA A 105 -4.48 -7.13 -6.96
CA ALA A 105 -4.10 -6.18 -5.91
C ALA A 105 -5.35 -5.50 -5.32
N ASP A 106 -6.22 -6.32 -4.74
CA ASP A 106 -7.43 -5.90 -4.02
C ASP A 106 -7.38 -6.52 -2.61
N PHE A 107 -6.94 -5.72 -1.64
CA PHE A 107 -6.73 -6.19 -0.26
C PHE A 107 -7.84 -5.72 0.68
N SER A 108 -8.06 -6.50 1.74
CA SER A 108 -9.18 -6.30 2.65
C SER A 108 -8.95 -5.16 3.64
N GLU A 109 -9.70 -4.07 3.48
CA GLU A 109 -9.79 -3.02 4.50
C GLU A 109 -10.43 -3.54 5.79
N GLN A 110 -11.39 -4.47 5.66
CA GLN A 110 -12.09 -5.08 6.79
C GLN A 110 -11.13 -5.84 7.71
N TYR A 111 -10.27 -6.67 7.11
CA TYR A 111 -9.26 -7.41 7.85
C TYR A 111 -8.20 -6.48 8.42
N LEU A 112 -7.74 -5.46 7.68
CA LEU A 112 -6.73 -4.54 8.20
C LEU A 112 -7.26 -3.74 9.40
N GLN A 113 -8.51 -3.28 9.35
CA GLN A 113 -9.18 -2.63 10.48
C GLN A 113 -9.24 -3.55 11.70
N TRP A 114 -9.57 -4.83 11.51
CA TRP A 114 -9.57 -5.82 12.58
C TRP A 114 -8.16 -6.11 13.11
N ALA A 115 -7.18 -6.31 12.23
CA ALA A 115 -5.82 -6.70 12.58
C ALA A 115 -5.10 -5.63 13.40
N VAL A 116 -5.26 -4.35 13.05
CA VAL A 116 -4.67 -3.23 13.80
C VAL A 116 -5.19 -3.21 15.23
N LYS A 117 -6.48 -3.52 15.42
CA LYS A 117 -7.14 -3.44 16.72
C LYS A 117 -6.97 -4.69 17.58
N ASN A 118 -7.03 -5.88 16.98
CA ASN A 118 -7.03 -7.14 17.70
C ASN A 118 -5.66 -7.85 17.71
N LEU A 119 -4.82 -7.68 16.69
CA LEU A 119 -3.48 -8.28 16.63
C LEU A 119 -2.39 -7.33 17.10
N ASP A 120 -2.38 -6.08 16.63
CA ASP A 120 -1.43 -5.04 17.10
C ASP A 120 -1.88 -4.42 18.43
N GLY A 121 -3.19 -4.48 18.75
CA GLY A 121 -3.75 -3.89 19.97
C GLY A 121 -3.86 -2.36 19.90
N ALA A 122 -3.63 -1.75 18.74
CA ALA A 122 -3.64 -0.32 18.55
C ALA A 122 -5.06 0.19 18.26
N PHE A 123 -5.45 1.30 18.89
CA PHE A 123 -6.75 1.95 18.65
C PHE A 123 -7.97 1.05 18.87
N ALA A 124 -7.85 0.04 19.75
CA ALA A 124 -8.89 -0.97 19.99
C ALA A 124 -10.28 -0.39 20.31
N ASN A 125 -10.31 0.79 20.93
CA ASN A 125 -11.55 1.45 21.39
C ASN A 125 -11.98 2.63 20.51
N THR A 126 -11.57 2.69 19.24
CA THR A 126 -11.94 3.80 18.34
C THR A 126 -12.30 3.28 16.95
N GLY A 127 -13.10 4.03 16.19
CA GLY A 127 -13.37 3.72 14.78
C GLY A 127 -12.14 3.87 13.88
N GLY A 128 -11.28 4.84 14.18
CA GLY A 128 -10.11 5.17 13.37
C GLY A 128 -8.81 4.45 13.76
N SER A 129 -7.72 4.86 13.13
CA SER A 129 -6.33 4.49 13.42
C SER A 129 -5.38 5.46 12.70
N SER A 130 -4.06 5.25 12.77
CA SER A 130 -3.06 6.03 12.01
C SER A 130 -2.48 5.26 10.82
N SER A 131 -1.98 5.97 9.82
CA SER A 131 -1.34 5.36 8.64
C SER A 131 -0.11 4.53 9.01
N ASP A 132 0.67 4.96 10.00
CA ASP A 132 1.80 4.18 10.55
C ASP A 132 1.33 2.85 11.14
N ALA A 133 0.29 2.89 11.98
CA ALA A 133 -0.25 1.70 12.62
C ALA A 133 -0.72 0.64 11.63
N ASN A 134 -1.35 1.10 10.56
CA ASN A 134 -1.87 0.22 9.53
C ASN A 134 -0.74 -0.45 8.74
N LEU A 135 0.31 0.31 8.38
CA LEU A 135 1.45 -0.25 7.67
C LEU A 135 2.30 -1.17 8.55
N ARG A 136 2.61 -0.78 9.80
CA ARG A 136 3.39 -1.64 10.72
C ARG A 136 2.65 -2.94 11.06
N THR A 137 1.32 -2.87 11.20
CA THR A 137 0.48 -4.07 11.37
C THR A 137 0.60 -4.97 10.15
N THR A 138 0.60 -4.41 8.95
CA THR A 138 0.79 -5.18 7.70
C THR A 138 2.20 -5.75 7.58
N VAL A 139 3.23 -5.08 8.12
CA VAL A 139 4.58 -5.65 8.22
C VAL A 139 4.59 -6.87 9.15
N GLN A 140 3.97 -6.74 10.33
CA GLN A 140 4.03 -7.77 11.37
C GLN A 140 3.12 -8.96 11.07
N PHE A 141 1.87 -8.71 10.67
CA PHE A 141 0.81 -9.71 10.53
C PHE A 141 0.38 -9.95 9.08
N GLY A 142 0.60 -8.97 8.21
CA GLY A 142 0.15 -9.01 6.82
C GLY A 142 -1.31 -8.56 6.66
N THR A 143 -1.76 -8.52 5.41
CA THR A 143 -3.16 -8.37 5.03
C THR A 143 -3.64 -9.59 4.24
N ILE A 144 -4.93 -9.65 3.87
CA ILE A 144 -5.52 -10.67 3.02
C ILE A 144 -6.17 -10.03 1.79
N ALA A 145 -6.51 -10.83 0.79
CA ALA A 145 -7.31 -10.36 -0.34
C ALA A 145 -8.73 -9.96 0.14
N GLU A 146 -9.32 -8.94 -0.48
CA GLU A 146 -10.67 -8.44 -0.16
C GLU A 146 -11.73 -9.54 -0.25
N ALA A 147 -11.59 -10.47 -1.21
CA ALA A 147 -12.50 -11.60 -1.37
C ALA A 147 -12.55 -12.57 -0.17
N GLU A 148 -11.53 -12.58 0.70
CA GLU A 148 -11.47 -13.45 1.88
C GLU A 148 -12.28 -12.89 3.06
N TRP A 149 -12.38 -11.56 3.16
CA TRP A 149 -13.27 -10.88 4.10
C TRP A 149 -13.66 -9.50 3.55
N PRO A 150 -14.82 -9.42 2.87
CA PRO A 150 -15.25 -8.18 2.21
C PRO A 150 -15.57 -7.05 3.19
N TYR A 151 -15.34 -5.82 2.76
CA TYR A 151 -15.61 -4.60 3.51
C TYR A 151 -17.09 -4.31 3.71
N GLU A 152 -17.45 -4.04 4.96
CA GLU A 152 -18.76 -3.52 5.34
C GLU A 152 -18.71 -2.00 5.47
N SER A 153 -19.48 -1.30 4.63
CA SER A 153 -19.45 0.17 4.53
C SER A 153 -20.21 0.91 5.62
N SER A 154 -20.93 0.19 6.48
CA SER A 154 -21.76 0.77 7.56
C SER A 154 -21.26 0.26 8.91
N PRO A 155 -21.19 1.10 9.95
CA PRO A 155 -20.79 0.64 11.27
C PRO A 155 -21.84 -0.33 11.84
N TRP A 156 -21.40 -1.28 12.65
CA TRP A 156 -22.31 -2.08 13.46
C TRP A 156 -23.06 -1.22 14.47
N THR A 157 -24.33 -1.57 14.70
CA THR A 157 -25.19 -0.95 15.71
C THR A 157 -25.77 -2.03 16.62
N ALA A 158 -26.62 -1.63 17.57
CA ALA A 158 -27.40 -2.55 18.41
C ALA A 158 -28.20 -3.60 17.62
N ALA A 159 -28.49 -3.34 16.33
CA ALA A 159 -29.15 -4.30 15.44
C ALA A 159 -28.24 -5.48 15.04
N ASN A 160 -26.92 -5.26 15.01
CA ASN A 160 -25.92 -6.29 14.72
C ASN A 160 -25.53 -7.03 16.01
N ASP A 161 -25.26 -6.27 17.07
CA ASP A 161 -24.87 -6.79 18.38
C ASP A 161 -25.35 -5.80 19.47
N PRO A 162 -26.07 -6.25 20.51
CA PRO A 162 -26.59 -5.37 21.56
C PRO A 162 -25.52 -4.55 22.30
N GLU A 163 -24.26 -4.99 22.31
CA GLU A 163 -23.15 -4.22 22.93
C GLU A 163 -22.65 -3.06 22.05
N CYS A 164 -23.12 -2.97 20.81
CA CYS A 164 -22.83 -1.86 19.88
C CYS A 164 -23.90 -0.75 19.97
N GLU A 165 -24.34 -0.45 21.18
CA GLU A 165 -25.26 0.65 21.49
C GLU A 165 -24.50 1.83 22.10
N GLY A 166 -24.68 3.04 21.52
CA GLY A 166 -24.01 4.26 21.98
C GLY A 166 -22.84 4.69 21.09
N GLU A 167 -22.10 5.70 21.53
CA GLU A 167 -21.00 6.33 20.76
C GLU A 167 -19.61 6.09 21.36
N GLU A 168 -19.52 5.83 22.67
CA GLU A 168 -18.26 5.70 23.41
C GLU A 168 -18.22 4.39 24.23
N GLY A 169 -17.01 3.90 24.49
CA GLY A 169 -16.79 2.72 25.34
C GLY A 169 -17.29 1.41 24.73
N LEU A 170 -17.53 1.39 23.42
CA LEU A 170 -17.96 0.19 22.70
C LEU A 170 -16.85 -0.86 22.68
N PRO A 171 -17.18 -2.16 22.71
CA PRO A 171 -16.17 -3.20 22.54
C PRO A 171 -15.56 -3.14 21.14
N THR A 172 -14.30 -3.60 21.01
CA THR A 172 -13.53 -3.58 19.75
C THR A 172 -14.31 -4.12 18.55
N LYS A 173 -15.11 -5.18 18.75
CA LYS A 173 -15.96 -5.80 17.72
C LYS A 173 -16.92 -4.82 17.03
N CYS A 174 -17.35 -3.77 17.72
CA CYS A 174 -18.23 -2.76 17.13
C CYS A 174 -17.48 -1.87 16.12
N TYR A 175 -16.21 -1.59 16.38
CA TYR A 175 -15.36 -0.82 15.47
C TYR A 175 -14.81 -1.66 14.30
N THR A 176 -14.68 -2.97 14.51
CA THR A 176 -14.22 -3.93 13.50
C THR A 176 -15.35 -4.61 12.76
N ASN A 177 -16.63 -4.31 13.03
CA ASN A 177 -17.76 -5.04 12.46
C ASN A 177 -17.63 -6.57 12.65
N GLY A 178 -17.30 -6.98 13.87
CA GLY A 178 -17.18 -8.39 14.25
C GLY A 178 -15.78 -8.97 14.11
N GLU A 179 -15.76 -10.30 14.06
CA GLU A 179 -14.57 -11.15 13.98
C GLU A 179 -14.44 -11.77 12.58
N PRO A 180 -13.20 -12.05 12.12
CA PRO A 180 -13.00 -12.69 10.83
C PRO A 180 -13.69 -14.05 10.80
N PRO A 181 -14.27 -14.45 9.64
CA PRO A 181 -14.72 -15.82 9.47
C PRO A 181 -13.53 -16.78 9.56
N ALA A 182 -13.76 -18.01 10.02
CA ALA A 182 -12.69 -19.01 10.21
C ALA A 182 -11.87 -19.32 8.93
N SER A 183 -12.40 -19.02 7.74
CA SER A 183 -11.65 -19.13 6.47
C SER A 183 -10.43 -18.20 6.42
N VAL A 184 -10.47 -17.05 7.10
CA VAL A 184 -9.38 -16.05 7.11
C VAL A 184 -8.10 -16.58 7.76
N ASP A 185 -8.20 -17.57 8.64
CA ASP A 185 -7.02 -18.21 9.26
C ASP A 185 -6.17 -18.95 8.24
N ALA A 186 -6.81 -19.51 7.21
CA ALA A 186 -6.14 -20.22 6.12
C ALA A 186 -5.80 -19.31 4.93
N ALA A 187 -6.32 -18.07 4.90
CA ALA A 187 -6.12 -17.13 3.80
C ALA A 187 -4.67 -16.63 3.73
N ARG A 188 -4.18 -16.43 2.50
CA ARG A 188 -2.86 -15.87 2.24
C ARG A 188 -2.64 -14.54 2.91
N LYS A 189 -1.55 -14.47 3.68
CA LYS A 189 -1.05 -13.23 4.27
C LYS A 189 -0.06 -12.56 3.32
N PHE A 190 -0.34 -11.32 3.00
CA PHE A 190 0.49 -10.44 2.20
C PHE A 190 1.18 -9.45 3.13
N LYS A 191 2.48 -9.65 3.35
CA LYS A 191 3.28 -8.82 4.26
C LYS A 191 4.11 -7.78 3.54
N LEU A 192 4.24 -6.62 4.16
CA LEU A 192 5.20 -5.60 3.78
C LEU A 192 6.56 -5.89 4.44
N PRO A 193 7.71 -5.59 3.78
CA PRO A 193 9.03 -5.85 4.38
C PRO A 193 9.34 -4.94 5.57
N SER A 194 8.99 -3.66 5.47
CA SER A 194 9.19 -2.64 6.50
C SER A 194 8.34 -1.41 6.18
N SER A 195 8.07 -0.59 7.20
CA SER A 195 7.45 0.73 7.09
C SER A 195 8.29 1.78 7.82
N ARG A 196 8.15 3.04 7.44
CA ARG A 196 8.79 4.18 8.12
C ARG A 196 8.09 5.50 7.83
N TRP A 197 8.34 6.47 8.70
CA TRP A 197 8.05 7.88 8.46
C TRP A 197 8.97 8.47 7.36
N ILE A 198 8.44 9.46 6.66
CA ILE A 198 9.14 10.24 5.62
C ILE A 198 9.11 11.71 6.03
N ASN A 199 10.25 12.39 5.90
CA ASN A 199 10.28 13.85 5.99
C ASN A 199 9.42 14.44 4.86
N ASN A 200 8.52 15.36 5.18
CA ASN A 200 7.60 15.98 4.22
C ASN A 200 8.34 16.65 3.04
N ASN A 201 9.58 17.12 3.24
CA ASN A 201 10.44 17.65 2.18
C ASN A 201 10.97 16.59 1.20
N SER A 202 10.92 15.32 1.58
CA SER A 202 11.44 14.20 0.79
C SER A 202 10.33 13.38 0.11
N ILE A 203 9.05 13.74 0.27
CA ILE A 203 7.90 13.03 -0.34
C ILE A 203 8.10 12.87 -1.85
N LYS A 204 8.38 13.97 -2.58
CA LYS A 204 8.53 13.90 -4.04
C LYS A 204 9.73 13.04 -4.45
N SER A 205 10.85 13.16 -3.76
CA SER A 205 12.04 12.35 -4.03
C SER A 205 11.77 10.87 -3.80
N HIS A 206 11.04 10.52 -2.74
CA HIS A 206 10.62 9.14 -2.50
C HIS A 206 9.76 8.62 -3.65
N ILE A 207 8.67 9.33 -3.98
CA ILE A 207 7.73 8.96 -5.04
C ILE A 207 8.48 8.82 -6.38
N PHE A 208 9.36 9.76 -6.70
CA PHE A 208 10.13 9.73 -7.94
C PHE A 208 11.10 8.55 -8.01
N ASN A 209 11.84 8.30 -6.94
CA ASN A 209 12.91 7.31 -6.92
C ASN A 209 12.37 5.89 -6.86
N LYS A 210 11.35 5.67 -6.04
CA LYS A 210 10.76 4.35 -5.79
C LYS A 210 9.61 4.03 -6.73
N LYS A 211 9.00 5.06 -7.36
CA LYS A 211 7.82 4.94 -8.23
C LYS A 211 6.64 4.31 -7.49
N VAL A 212 6.43 4.73 -6.24
CA VAL A 212 5.34 4.32 -5.35
C VAL A 212 4.84 5.52 -4.57
N GLY A 213 3.58 5.50 -4.14
CA GLY A 213 2.98 6.59 -3.40
C GLY A 213 3.36 6.62 -1.91
N VAL A 214 2.92 7.67 -1.23
CA VAL A 214 3.16 7.94 0.20
C VAL A 214 1.82 8.22 0.87
N ASN A 215 1.60 7.66 2.06
CA ASN A 215 0.41 7.97 2.84
C ASN A 215 0.65 9.19 3.70
N VAL A 216 -0.34 10.08 3.77
CA VAL A 216 -0.28 11.26 4.62
C VAL A 216 -1.52 11.30 5.48
N GLY A 217 -1.32 11.19 6.80
CA GLY A 217 -2.31 11.56 7.79
C GLY A 217 -2.21 13.06 8.07
N MET A 218 -3.33 13.74 8.25
CA MET A 218 -3.34 15.18 8.50
C MET A 218 -4.53 15.65 9.33
N THR A 219 -4.41 16.86 9.88
CA THR A 219 -5.56 17.59 10.42
C THR A 219 -6.51 17.94 9.29
N PHE A 220 -7.82 17.77 9.52
CA PHE A 220 -8.86 18.05 8.53
C PHE A 220 -9.48 19.43 8.77
N PHE A 221 -9.61 20.20 7.70
CA PHE A 221 -10.23 21.53 7.70
C PHE A 221 -11.41 21.54 6.73
N TYR A 222 -12.63 21.65 7.27
CA TYR A 222 -13.83 21.32 6.52
C TYR A 222 -14.03 22.19 5.28
N GLN A 223 -13.76 23.48 5.36
CA GLN A 223 -13.98 24.38 4.21
C GLN A 223 -12.92 24.17 3.13
N SER A 224 -11.66 24.02 3.51
CA SER A 224 -10.54 23.72 2.61
C SER A 224 -10.79 22.47 1.76
N TRP A 225 -11.37 21.43 2.37
CA TRP A 225 -11.78 20.20 1.67
C TRP A 225 -13.11 20.32 0.92
N ASN A 226 -13.76 21.49 0.96
CA ASN A 226 -15.10 21.75 0.44
C ASN A 226 -16.16 20.77 0.96
N HIS A 227 -15.95 20.30 2.20
CA HIS A 227 -16.76 19.26 2.80
C HIS A 227 -18.10 19.80 3.31
N ARG A 228 -19.19 19.07 3.08
CA ARG A 228 -20.56 19.51 3.44
C ARG A 228 -20.79 19.77 4.93
N LYS A 229 -19.99 19.17 5.81
CA LYS A 229 -20.03 19.42 7.27
C LYS A 229 -19.38 20.74 7.68
N SER A 230 -18.79 21.48 6.74
CA SER A 230 -18.25 22.83 6.99
C SER A 230 -19.34 23.77 7.47
N THR A 231 -19.05 24.52 8.53
CA THR A 231 -19.89 25.63 8.99
C THR A 231 -19.69 26.91 8.17
N LEU A 232 -18.62 26.96 7.37
CA LEU A 232 -18.34 28.03 6.42
C LEU A 232 -18.81 27.62 5.01
N PRO A 233 -19.19 28.59 4.14
CA PRO A 233 -19.57 28.29 2.76
C PRO A 233 -18.48 27.53 2.00
N VAL A 234 -18.85 26.48 1.26
CA VAL A 234 -17.93 25.67 0.46
C VAL A 234 -18.05 25.99 -1.03
N ASN A 235 -17.05 25.58 -1.82
CA ASN A 235 -17.08 25.73 -3.27
C ASN A 235 -17.33 24.37 -3.96
N SER A 236 -18.51 24.21 -4.56
CA SER A 236 -18.90 22.98 -5.26
C SER A 236 -18.07 22.70 -6.51
N GLU A 237 -17.55 23.73 -7.19
CA GLU A 237 -16.63 23.55 -8.32
C GLU A 237 -15.31 22.95 -7.85
N TYR A 238 -14.76 23.45 -6.72
CA TYR A 238 -13.52 22.92 -6.17
C TYR A 238 -13.71 21.49 -5.65
N TRP A 239 -14.86 21.19 -5.05
CA TRP A 239 -15.25 19.83 -4.69
C TRP A 239 -15.25 18.88 -5.91
N ARG A 240 -15.96 19.25 -7.00
CA ARG A 240 -16.03 18.41 -8.21
C ARG A 240 -14.69 18.27 -8.91
N LYS A 241 -13.82 19.28 -8.85
CA LYS A 241 -12.47 19.24 -9.42
C LYS A 241 -11.43 18.61 -8.48
N GLY A 242 -11.80 18.32 -7.24
CA GLY A 242 -10.93 17.73 -6.23
C GLY A 242 -9.85 18.68 -5.69
N PHE A 243 -10.08 20.00 -5.70
CA PHE A 243 -9.12 20.98 -5.19
C PHE A 243 -9.23 21.13 -3.67
N VAL A 244 -8.10 20.93 -2.98
CA VAL A 244 -7.92 21.19 -1.55
C VAL A 244 -6.80 22.22 -1.37
N THR A 245 -7.21 23.45 -1.09
CA THR A 245 -6.32 24.61 -0.92
C THR A 245 -5.90 24.75 0.53
N TYR A 246 -4.90 25.58 0.83
CA TYR A 246 -4.49 25.82 2.20
C TYR A 246 -5.64 26.50 3.00
N PRO A 247 -5.95 26.03 4.23
CA PRO A 247 -7.10 26.53 4.98
C PRO A 247 -6.89 27.99 5.37
N ASN A 248 -7.91 28.83 5.14
CA ASN A 248 -7.87 30.23 5.59
C ASN A 248 -7.96 30.33 7.13
N ALA A 249 -7.72 31.52 7.65
CA ALA A 249 -7.63 31.73 9.10
C ALA A 249 -8.92 31.37 9.85
N GLU A 250 -10.10 31.64 9.26
CA GLU A 250 -11.37 31.32 9.92
C GLU A 250 -11.66 29.83 9.84
N ASP A 251 -11.40 29.17 8.71
CA ASP A 251 -11.53 27.70 8.58
C ASP A 251 -10.67 26.98 9.62
N ARG A 252 -9.40 27.40 9.80
CA ARG A 252 -8.54 26.85 10.85
C ARG A 252 -9.14 27.04 12.24
N LYS A 253 -9.68 28.22 12.53
CA LYS A 253 -10.27 28.51 13.83
C LYS A 253 -11.52 27.67 14.10
N VAL A 254 -12.45 27.56 13.15
CA VAL A 254 -13.73 26.85 13.38
C VAL A 254 -13.57 25.34 13.30
N SER A 255 -12.75 24.83 12.39
CA SER A 255 -12.50 23.39 12.25
C SER A 255 -11.76 22.82 13.46
N LEU A 256 -10.91 23.61 14.12
CA LEU A 256 -10.22 23.17 15.33
C LEU A 256 -11.11 23.16 16.59
N VAL A 257 -12.35 23.68 16.53
CA VAL A 257 -13.32 23.49 17.62
C VAL A 257 -13.86 22.06 17.62
N LYS A 258 -14.14 21.51 16.44
CA LYS A 258 -14.53 20.11 16.25
C LYS A 258 -13.47 19.38 15.43
N ARG A 259 -12.35 19.09 16.09
CA ARG A 259 -11.14 18.57 15.47
C ARG A 259 -11.43 17.24 14.76
N ALA A 260 -11.12 17.19 13.48
CA ALA A 260 -11.10 15.97 12.68
C ALA A 260 -9.72 15.79 12.04
N GLY A 261 -9.44 14.56 11.63
CA GLY A 261 -8.28 14.17 10.86
C GLY A 261 -8.70 13.34 9.65
N HIS A 262 -7.84 13.30 8.65
CA HIS A 262 -8.06 12.53 7.42
C HIS A 262 -6.75 11.96 6.92
N ALA A 263 -6.82 10.88 6.15
CA ALA A 263 -5.65 10.23 5.58
C ALA A 263 -5.87 9.90 4.10
N ILE A 264 -4.84 10.14 3.30
CA ILE A 264 -4.87 9.98 1.83
C ILE A 264 -3.62 9.29 1.32
N HIS A 265 -3.67 8.82 0.07
CA HIS A 265 -2.53 8.27 -0.64
C HIS A 265 -2.04 9.23 -1.74
N ILE A 266 -0.87 9.87 -1.52
CA ILE A 266 -0.24 10.76 -2.50
C ILE A 266 0.53 9.93 -3.52
N ILE A 267 0.27 10.13 -4.82
CA ILE A 267 0.85 9.35 -5.91
C ILE A 267 1.61 10.22 -6.94
N GLY A 268 1.65 11.53 -6.74
CA GLY A 268 2.24 12.42 -7.72
C GLY A 268 2.17 13.88 -7.31
N TRP A 269 2.54 14.75 -8.23
CA TRP A 269 2.56 16.19 -8.02
C TRP A 269 2.59 16.98 -9.33
N ASP A 270 2.26 18.27 -9.23
CA ASP A 270 2.40 19.27 -10.29
C ASP A 270 2.87 20.61 -9.69
N ASP A 271 4.13 20.98 -9.94
CA ASP A 271 4.76 22.21 -9.43
C ASP A 271 4.24 23.49 -10.10
N ASN A 272 3.63 23.35 -11.28
CA ASN A 272 3.09 24.47 -12.04
C ASN A 272 1.58 24.64 -11.86
N LEU A 273 0.92 23.70 -11.19
CA LEU A 273 -0.50 23.85 -10.90
C LEU A 273 -0.72 25.04 -9.97
N GLU A 274 -1.57 25.95 -10.41
CA GLU A 274 -1.94 27.15 -9.68
C GLU A 274 -3.45 27.13 -9.44
N VAL A 275 -3.86 27.31 -8.19
CA VAL A 275 -5.27 27.32 -7.77
C VAL A 275 -5.49 28.54 -6.89
N CYS A 276 -6.60 29.26 -7.10
CA CYS A 276 -6.89 30.46 -6.32
C CYS A 276 -7.22 30.09 -4.87
N SER A 277 -6.62 30.80 -3.93
CA SER A 277 -6.94 30.65 -2.51
C SER A 277 -8.36 31.12 -2.20
N ARG A 278 -8.97 30.57 -1.14
CA ARG A 278 -10.36 30.87 -0.76
C ARG A 278 -10.47 31.63 0.55
N ASP A 279 -11.33 32.65 0.58
CA ASP A 279 -11.68 33.37 1.80
C ASP A 279 -12.71 32.60 2.65
N LYS A 280 -13.10 33.18 3.79
CA LYS A 280 -14.05 32.56 4.73
C LYS A 280 -15.47 32.46 4.14
N GLU A 281 -15.82 33.28 3.15
CA GLU A 281 -17.06 33.18 2.38
C GLU A 281 -16.97 32.13 1.26
N GLY A 282 -15.84 31.42 1.20
CA GLY A 282 -15.58 30.41 0.19
C GLY A 282 -15.49 31.02 -1.19
N LYS A 283 -15.05 32.28 -1.35
CA LYS A 283 -14.81 33.00 -2.61
C LYS A 283 -13.32 33.14 -2.90
N ASP A 284 -12.98 33.47 -4.15
CA ASP A 284 -11.59 33.73 -4.56
C ASP A 284 -11.01 34.93 -3.80
N VAL A 285 -9.84 34.75 -3.21
CA VAL A 285 -9.09 35.85 -2.62
C VAL A 285 -8.45 36.66 -3.75
N LEU A 286 -8.78 37.95 -3.82
CA LEU A 286 -8.22 38.87 -4.80
C LEU A 286 -7.13 39.76 -4.18
N GLY A 287 -6.02 39.92 -4.90
CA GLY A 287 -4.96 40.87 -4.60
C GLY A 287 -5.36 42.31 -4.91
N ALA A 288 -4.45 43.24 -4.61
CA ALA A 288 -4.67 44.67 -4.86
C ALA A 288 -4.85 45.02 -6.35
N ASP A 289 -4.36 44.16 -7.25
CA ASP A 289 -4.52 44.27 -8.70
C ASP A 289 -5.83 43.63 -9.22
N GLY A 290 -6.69 43.15 -8.31
CA GLY A 290 -7.93 42.47 -8.63
C GLY A 290 -7.78 41.04 -9.15
N LYS A 291 -6.55 40.48 -9.17
CA LYS A 291 -6.30 39.11 -9.61
C LYS A 291 -6.33 38.15 -8.44
N CYS A 292 -6.62 36.90 -8.74
CA CYS A 292 -6.56 35.80 -7.79
C CYS A 292 -5.19 35.68 -7.10
N VAL A 293 -5.22 35.52 -5.78
CA VAL A 293 -4.05 35.12 -5.00
C VAL A 293 -3.88 33.62 -5.16
N MET A 294 -2.99 33.23 -6.05
CA MET A 294 -2.75 31.82 -6.42
C MET A 294 -1.88 31.11 -5.38
N GLU A 295 -2.30 29.92 -4.98
CA GLU A 295 -1.42 28.90 -4.44
C GLU A 295 -0.77 28.15 -5.59
N LYS A 296 0.50 27.77 -5.43
CA LYS A 296 1.27 27.08 -6.45
C LYS A 296 1.86 25.79 -5.89
N GLY A 297 1.74 24.73 -6.67
CA GLY A 297 2.30 23.42 -6.34
C GLY A 297 1.35 22.57 -5.51
N PHE A 298 0.93 21.45 -6.11
CA PHE A 298 -0.06 20.56 -5.52
C PHE A 298 0.37 19.10 -5.67
N TYR A 299 0.12 18.32 -4.62
CA TYR A 299 0.22 16.86 -4.66
C TYR A 299 -1.02 16.28 -5.32
N LEU A 300 -0.82 15.30 -6.21
CA LEU A 300 -1.87 14.44 -6.71
C LEU A 300 -2.12 13.32 -5.69
N PHE A 301 -3.35 13.14 -5.27
CA PHE A 301 -3.71 12.10 -4.32
C PHE A 301 -4.97 11.33 -4.72
N LYS A 302 -5.04 10.09 -4.22
CA LYS A 302 -6.18 9.20 -4.28
C LYS A 302 -6.94 9.28 -2.95
N ASN A 303 -8.24 9.55 -3.01
CA ASN A 303 -9.12 9.61 -1.84
C ASN A 303 -9.90 8.29 -1.65
N SER A 304 -10.66 8.19 -0.56
CA SER A 304 -11.43 7.01 -0.16
C SER A 304 -12.94 7.26 -0.04
N TRP A 305 -13.49 8.20 -0.81
CA TRP A 305 -14.93 8.57 -0.82
C TRP A 305 -15.66 8.06 -2.07
N GLY A 306 -15.09 7.08 -2.78
CA GLY A 306 -15.63 6.58 -4.03
C GLY A 306 -15.53 7.60 -5.18
N THR A 307 -16.33 7.37 -6.23
CA THR A 307 -16.21 8.06 -7.52
C THR A 307 -17.45 8.87 -7.91
N ALA A 308 -18.40 9.06 -6.99
CA ALA A 308 -19.69 9.67 -7.30
C ALA A 308 -19.78 11.18 -6.98
N GLY A 309 -18.85 11.71 -6.17
CA GLY A 309 -18.95 13.08 -5.66
C GLY A 309 -17.64 13.88 -5.77
N PHE A 310 -16.68 13.57 -4.91
CA PHE A 310 -15.40 14.28 -4.87
C PHE A 310 -14.57 14.01 -6.13
N GLY A 311 -14.02 15.07 -6.73
CA GLY A 311 -13.06 14.93 -7.83
C GLY A 311 -13.64 14.32 -9.11
N ILE A 312 -14.96 14.31 -9.31
CA ILE A 312 -15.59 13.72 -10.51
C ILE A 312 -15.16 14.37 -11.84
N GLU A 313 -14.64 15.59 -11.80
CA GLU A 313 -14.07 16.31 -12.94
C GLU A 313 -12.52 16.29 -12.94
N HIS A 314 -11.90 15.54 -12.03
CA HIS A 314 -10.45 15.53 -11.88
C HIS A 314 -9.77 14.84 -13.09
N PRO A 315 -8.68 15.39 -13.67
CA PRO A 315 -8.06 14.87 -14.89
C PRO A 315 -7.59 13.40 -14.83
N THR A 316 -7.13 12.94 -13.67
CA THR A 316 -6.71 11.54 -13.42
C THR A 316 -7.90 10.58 -13.30
N GLY A 317 -9.10 11.09 -13.00
CA GLY A 317 -10.31 10.30 -12.78
C GLY A 317 -11.03 10.68 -11.49
N ALA A 318 -12.30 10.25 -11.39
CA ALA A 318 -13.15 10.51 -10.23
C ALA A 318 -12.55 9.97 -8.93
N GLY A 319 -12.68 10.71 -7.84
CA GLY A 319 -12.14 10.36 -6.52
C GLY A 319 -10.66 10.71 -6.28
N TYR A 320 -9.99 11.29 -7.29
CA TYR A 320 -8.67 11.90 -7.12
C TYR A 320 -8.78 13.38 -6.78
N GLY A 321 -7.72 13.95 -6.23
CA GLY A 321 -7.66 15.37 -5.90
C GLY A 321 -6.25 15.96 -5.96
N TRP A 322 -6.21 17.28 -5.83
CA TRP A 322 -5.04 18.12 -5.71
C TRP A 322 -4.98 18.72 -4.30
N LEU A 323 -3.89 18.45 -3.57
CA LEU A 323 -3.66 18.98 -2.23
C LEU A 323 -2.48 19.94 -2.20
N SER A 324 -2.68 21.15 -1.68
CA SER A 324 -1.64 22.17 -1.54
C SER A 324 -0.40 21.62 -0.83
N TYR A 325 0.80 21.85 -1.40
CA TYR A 325 2.06 21.46 -0.74
C TYR A 325 2.15 22.05 0.66
N LYS A 326 1.77 23.32 0.82
CA LYS A 326 1.83 24.03 2.09
C LYS A 326 0.97 23.35 3.16
N TYR A 327 -0.18 22.80 2.76
CA TYR A 327 -1.06 22.07 3.66
C TYR A 327 -0.34 20.86 4.26
N VAL A 328 0.25 20.02 3.41
CA VAL A 328 0.97 18.82 3.85
C VAL A 328 2.16 19.19 4.72
N GLN A 329 2.90 20.24 4.36
CA GLN A 329 4.06 20.67 5.14
C GLN A 329 3.70 21.11 6.55
N GLU A 330 2.54 21.75 6.75
CA GLU A 330 2.17 22.31 8.06
C GLU A 330 1.31 21.36 8.90
N PHE A 331 0.48 20.54 8.27
CA PHE A 331 -0.56 19.75 8.96
C PHE A 331 -0.49 18.26 8.71
N GLY A 332 0.41 17.81 7.84
CA GLY A 332 0.54 16.42 7.42
C GLY A 332 1.74 15.71 8.05
N SER A 333 1.62 14.40 8.20
CA SER A 333 2.70 13.49 8.56
C SER A 333 2.72 12.31 7.60
N ALA A 334 3.88 12.09 6.95
CA ALA A 334 4.01 11.16 5.85
C ALA A 334 4.62 9.82 6.28
N VAL A 335 4.05 8.71 5.79
CA VAL A 335 4.56 7.34 6.00
C VAL A 335 4.63 6.57 4.69
N THR A 336 5.56 5.63 4.63
CA THR A 336 5.71 4.71 3.51
C THR A 336 6.05 3.30 3.97
N ALA A 337 6.02 2.37 3.03
CA ALA A 337 6.57 1.04 3.19
C ALA A 337 7.42 0.62 1.98
N GLU A 338 8.28 -0.38 2.19
CA GLU A 338 9.12 -0.91 1.13
C GLU A 338 8.38 -1.86 0.21
N ILE A 339 8.82 -1.92 -1.05
CA ILE A 339 8.22 -2.76 -2.10
C ILE A 339 8.42 -4.24 -1.71
N PRO A 340 7.36 -5.05 -1.58
CA PRO A 340 7.49 -6.47 -1.27
C PRO A 340 8.16 -7.23 -2.42
N VAL A 341 8.77 -8.37 -2.11
CA VAL A 341 9.25 -9.30 -3.15
C VAL A 341 8.15 -10.33 -3.41
N LEU A 342 7.59 -10.32 -4.62
CA LEU A 342 6.64 -11.36 -5.01
C LEU A 342 7.37 -12.70 -5.08
N GLY A 343 6.96 -13.63 -4.22
CA GLY A 343 7.62 -14.92 -4.05
C GLY A 343 8.41 -15.07 -2.74
N GLY A 344 8.41 -14.05 -1.86
CA GLY A 344 9.01 -14.11 -0.53
C GLY A 344 7.98 -13.94 0.60
N GLY A 345 7.34 -15.05 1.03
CA GLY A 345 6.63 -15.17 2.31
C GLY A 345 5.10 -14.98 2.29
N GLY A 346 4.37 -16.00 2.79
CA GLY A 346 3.06 -15.75 3.45
C GLY A 346 1.80 -16.52 3.06
N GLY A 347 1.87 -17.59 2.25
CA GLY A 347 0.96 -18.76 2.33
C GLY A 347 -0.55 -18.68 2.03
N GLY A 348 -0.96 -19.06 0.80
CA GLY A 348 -2.17 -19.90 0.56
C GLY A 348 -3.36 -19.27 -0.20
N GLY A 349 -3.61 -19.53 -1.48
CA GLY A 349 -2.95 -20.37 -2.49
C GLY A 349 -3.71 -20.26 -3.83
N GLY A 350 -3.06 -20.69 -4.92
CA GLY A 350 -3.66 -20.69 -6.26
C GLY A 350 -2.63 -20.85 -7.38
N THR A 351 -2.24 -22.11 -7.68
CA THR A 351 -1.50 -22.60 -8.89
C THR A 351 0.04 -22.58 -8.95
N GLY A 352 0.77 -22.30 -7.86
CA GLY A 352 2.23 -22.41 -7.82
C GLY A 352 2.71 -23.34 -6.70
N GLY A 353 3.68 -24.21 -6.99
CA GLY A 353 4.13 -25.28 -6.11
C GLY A 353 4.60 -24.86 -4.70
N THR A 354 4.50 -25.76 -3.71
CA THR A 354 4.90 -25.54 -2.30
C THR A 354 6.40 -25.21 -2.20
N PRO A 355 6.80 -24.03 -1.67
CA PRO A 355 8.20 -23.72 -1.45
C PRO A 355 8.79 -24.57 -0.31
N ARG A 356 10.02 -25.05 -0.47
CA ARG A 356 10.79 -25.78 0.54
C ARG A 356 12.22 -25.27 0.58
N SER A 357 12.83 -25.25 1.76
CA SER A 357 14.17 -24.73 1.97
C SER A 357 15.00 -25.69 2.80
N TYR A 358 16.25 -25.93 2.39
CA TYR A 358 17.18 -26.83 3.04
C TYR A 358 18.54 -26.15 3.14
N MET A 359 19.24 -26.33 4.25
CA MET A 359 20.53 -25.66 4.48
C MET A 359 21.58 -26.65 4.98
N ALA A 360 22.83 -26.41 4.59
CA ALA A 360 24.00 -27.08 5.15
C ALA A 360 25.06 -26.05 5.53
N THR A 361 25.67 -26.23 6.69
CA THR A 361 26.73 -25.38 7.24
C THR A 361 27.98 -26.22 7.49
N PRO A 362 28.61 -26.76 6.43
CA PRO A 362 29.70 -27.74 6.59
C PRO A 362 30.97 -27.11 7.18
N ALA A 363 31.15 -25.79 7.03
CA ALA A 363 32.37 -25.10 7.42
C ALA A 363 33.64 -25.81 6.91
N ALA A 364 33.61 -26.32 5.68
CA ALA A 364 34.62 -27.20 5.11
C ALA A 364 35.62 -26.44 4.24
N THR A 365 36.89 -26.82 4.32
CA THR A 365 37.97 -26.24 3.49
C THR A 365 37.82 -26.67 2.04
N ILE A 366 38.04 -25.73 1.12
CA ILE A 366 38.16 -26.00 -0.32
C ILE A 366 39.62 -26.36 -0.60
N PRO A 367 39.91 -27.56 -1.13
CA PRO A 367 41.28 -27.93 -1.49
C PRO A 367 41.82 -27.09 -2.67
N ASP A 368 42.99 -26.51 -2.47
CA ASP A 368 43.73 -25.68 -3.44
C ASP A 368 44.14 -26.49 -4.68
N ASN A 369 43.89 -25.93 -5.87
CA ASN A 369 44.19 -26.50 -7.20
C ASN A 369 43.92 -28.02 -7.36
N ALA A 370 42.89 -28.54 -6.71
CA ALA A 370 42.60 -29.97 -6.70
C ALA A 370 41.41 -30.28 -7.63
N PRO A 371 41.58 -31.05 -8.72
CA PRO A 371 40.50 -31.31 -9.69
C PRO A 371 39.26 -32.00 -9.10
N THR A 372 39.42 -32.70 -7.97
CA THR A 372 38.30 -33.32 -7.25
C THR A 372 37.46 -32.32 -6.46
N GLY A 373 38.06 -31.20 -6.05
CA GLY A 373 37.44 -30.16 -5.24
C GLY A 373 36.90 -30.67 -3.90
N MET A 374 35.96 -29.91 -3.34
CA MET A 374 35.14 -30.31 -2.20
C MET A 374 33.68 -30.52 -2.58
N THR A 375 32.97 -31.33 -1.81
CA THR A 375 31.53 -31.52 -1.93
C THR A 375 30.80 -31.34 -0.60
N SER A 376 29.55 -30.89 -0.66
CA SER A 376 28.64 -30.83 0.48
C SER A 376 27.28 -31.34 0.04
N VAL A 377 26.64 -32.20 0.85
CA VAL A 377 25.40 -32.89 0.50
C VAL A 377 24.26 -32.46 1.42
N ILE A 378 23.12 -32.11 0.84
CA ILE A 378 21.83 -32.03 1.51
C ILE A 378 21.00 -33.23 1.07
N ASN A 379 20.58 -34.06 2.04
CA ASN A 379 19.67 -35.18 1.79
C ASN A 379 18.23 -34.72 2.00
N VAL A 380 17.44 -34.66 0.94
CA VAL A 380 16.04 -34.25 1.00
C VAL A 380 15.14 -35.48 1.02
N THR A 381 14.34 -35.63 2.06
CA THR A 381 13.34 -36.71 2.18
C THR A 381 12.00 -36.35 1.57
N ASP A 382 11.73 -35.05 1.39
CA ASP A 382 10.43 -34.58 0.95
C ASP A 382 10.19 -34.91 -0.53
N THR A 383 8.98 -35.34 -0.84
CA THR A 383 8.58 -35.80 -2.18
C THR A 383 7.83 -34.71 -2.96
N GLY A 384 7.90 -34.74 -4.28
CA GLY A 384 7.25 -33.76 -5.16
C GLY A 384 8.03 -33.52 -6.45
N ALA A 385 7.37 -32.97 -7.47
CA ALA A 385 8.01 -32.58 -8.71
C ALA A 385 8.58 -31.17 -8.58
N LEU A 386 9.84 -30.97 -8.97
CA LEU A 386 10.50 -29.66 -8.85
C LEU A 386 9.83 -28.59 -9.74
N GLY A 387 9.66 -27.40 -9.17
CA GLY A 387 9.46 -26.16 -9.88
C GLY A 387 10.78 -25.38 -9.95
N GLU A 388 10.75 -24.11 -9.56
CA GLU A 388 11.94 -23.27 -9.43
C GLU A 388 12.94 -23.85 -8.41
N VAL A 389 14.23 -23.77 -8.72
CA VAL A 389 15.34 -24.12 -7.82
C VAL A 389 16.28 -22.92 -7.69
N LYS A 390 16.62 -22.55 -6.46
CA LYS A 390 17.58 -21.51 -6.11
C LYS A 390 18.63 -22.06 -5.15
N VAL A 391 19.89 -21.68 -5.37
CA VAL A 391 21.02 -22.05 -4.52
C VAL A 391 21.68 -20.78 -4.01
N THR A 392 21.69 -20.59 -2.70
CA THR A 392 22.46 -19.52 -2.05
C THR A 392 23.73 -20.10 -1.46
N VAL A 393 24.88 -19.48 -1.74
CA VAL A 393 26.17 -19.90 -1.20
C VAL A 393 26.81 -18.77 -0.41
N ASP A 394 27.52 -19.14 0.66
CA ASP A 394 28.44 -18.31 1.42
C ASP A 394 29.79 -19.03 1.45
N ILE A 395 30.71 -18.54 0.63
CA ILE A 395 32.06 -19.07 0.45
C ILE A 395 33.04 -17.97 0.80
N SER A 396 33.98 -18.25 1.70
CA SER A 396 35.15 -17.40 1.92
C SER A 396 36.29 -17.84 1.03
N HIS A 397 36.89 -16.94 0.26
CA HIS A 397 38.03 -17.23 -0.63
C HIS A 397 38.76 -15.94 -0.99
N THR A 398 40.09 -15.97 -1.11
CA THR A 398 40.87 -14.79 -1.51
C THR A 398 40.50 -14.32 -2.91
N TYR A 399 40.31 -15.25 -3.86
CA TYR A 399 39.95 -14.91 -5.23
C TYR A 399 38.79 -15.77 -5.73
N SER A 400 37.59 -15.18 -5.77
CA SER A 400 36.37 -15.84 -6.27
C SER A 400 36.48 -16.24 -7.76
N GLY A 401 37.36 -15.58 -8.51
CA GLY A 401 37.66 -15.86 -9.91
C GLY A 401 38.32 -17.21 -10.18
N ASP A 402 38.77 -17.93 -9.15
CA ASP A 402 39.40 -19.24 -9.31
C ASP A 402 38.41 -20.41 -9.14
N LEU A 403 37.23 -20.09 -8.58
CA LEU A 403 36.26 -21.09 -8.18
C LEU A 403 35.30 -21.47 -9.31
N LYS A 404 35.10 -22.78 -9.44
CA LYS A 404 33.96 -23.38 -10.14
C LYS A 404 33.00 -23.98 -9.12
N VAL A 405 31.77 -23.47 -9.11
CA VAL A 405 30.68 -23.91 -8.24
C VAL A 405 29.60 -24.58 -9.09
N SER A 406 29.26 -25.82 -8.77
CA SER A 406 28.22 -26.61 -9.44
C SER A 406 27.23 -27.21 -8.45
N LEU A 407 25.97 -27.35 -8.86
CA LEU A 407 24.96 -28.16 -8.18
C LEU A 407 24.77 -29.48 -8.93
N VAL A 408 24.77 -30.60 -8.21
CA VAL A 408 24.56 -31.94 -8.75
C VAL A 408 23.30 -32.56 -8.15
N LYS A 409 22.39 -33.03 -9.01
CA LYS A 409 21.19 -33.80 -8.65
C LYS A 409 21.11 -35.04 -9.55
N GLY A 410 21.26 -36.23 -8.94
CA GLY A 410 21.34 -37.49 -9.69
C GLY A 410 22.51 -37.46 -10.68
N THR A 411 22.22 -37.65 -11.98
CA THR A 411 23.20 -37.57 -13.07
C THR A 411 23.35 -36.17 -13.67
N THR A 412 22.55 -35.19 -13.22
CA THR A 412 22.55 -33.83 -13.78
C THR A 412 23.48 -32.93 -12.96
N GLU A 413 24.46 -32.30 -13.62
CA GLU A 413 25.28 -31.23 -13.05
C GLU A 413 24.91 -29.88 -13.68
N LYS A 414 24.74 -28.85 -12.85
CA LYS A 414 24.46 -27.47 -13.24
C LYS A 414 25.55 -26.56 -12.70
N VAL A 415 26.30 -25.91 -13.59
CA VAL A 415 27.31 -24.92 -13.22
C VAL A 415 26.61 -23.63 -12.79
N LEU A 416 26.87 -23.18 -11.57
CA LEU A 416 26.31 -21.96 -10.98
C LEU A 416 27.22 -20.76 -11.22
N SER A 417 28.52 -20.97 -11.07
CA SER A 417 29.58 -20.00 -11.34
C SER A 417 30.83 -20.74 -11.79
N ALA A 418 31.58 -20.21 -12.75
CA ALA A 418 32.84 -20.80 -13.21
C ALA A 418 33.84 -19.71 -13.56
N ASN A 419 34.83 -19.53 -12.69
CA ASN A 419 35.93 -18.61 -12.86
C ASN A 419 35.49 -17.16 -13.12
N VAL A 420 34.51 -16.70 -12.33
CA VAL A 420 33.92 -15.36 -12.43
C VAL A 420 34.19 -14.61 -11.14
N GLY A 421 34.63 -13.35 -11.24
CA GLY A 421 34.91 -12.49 -10.08
C GLY A 421 36.34 -11.92 -10.07
N GLY A 422 37.25 -12.51 -10.85
CA GLY A 422 38.64 -12.06 -10.93
C GLY A 422 39.28 -12.02 -9.54
N SER A 423 39.88 -10.88 -9.20
CA SER A 423 40.55 -10.66 -7.91
C SER A 423 39.61 -10.29 -6.74
N ALA A 424 38.30 -10.48 -6.87
CA ALA A 424 37.36 -10.19 -5.79
C ALA A 424 37.32 -11.33 -4.76
N ASP A 425 37.33 -10.98 -3.49
CA ASP A 425 37.18 -11.91 -2.38
C ASP A 425 35.73 -12.43 -2.25
N ASP A 426 35.59 -13.64 -1.72
CA ASP A 426 34.33 -14.29 -1.29
C ASP A 426 33.25 -14.49 -2.38
N ILE A 427 32.34 -15.44 -2.14
CA ILE A 427 31.10 -15.58 -2.91
C ILE A 427 29.92 -15.66 -1.94
N LYS A 428 29.15 -14.57 -1.87
CA LYS A 428 27.88 -14.47 -1.15
C LYS A 428 26.77 -14.15 -2.13
N LYS A 429 26.20 -15.19 -2.75
CA LYS A 429 25.32 -15.03 -3.91
C LYS A 429 24.23 -16.10 -3.97
N THR A 430 23.06 -15.71 -4.48
CA THR A 430 21.97 -16.62 -4.85
C THR A 430 21.94 -16.82 -6.35
N PHE A 431 21.86 -18.08 -6.77
CA PHE A 431 21.77 -18.51 -8.16
C PHE A 431 20.41 -19.17 -8.41
N THR A 432 19.72 -18.76 -9.48
CA THR A 432 18.55 -19.49 -9.99
C THR A 432 19.02 -20.59 -10.94
N VAL A 433 18.54 -21.82 -10.76
CA VAL A 433 19.00 -23.01 -11.47
C VAL A 433 17.90 -23.54 -12.38
N ALA A 434 18.07 -23.35 -13.69
CA ALA A 434 17.11 -23.79 -14.69
C ALA A 434 17.38 -25.22 -15.20
N GLY A 435 16.33 -25.87 -15.68
CA GLY A 435 16.38 -27.20 -16.32
C GLY A 435 16.46 -28.35 -15.33
N LEU A 436 15.86 -28.18 -14.16
CA LEU A 436 15.61 -29.23 -13.15
C LEU A 436 14.10 -29.41 -12.89
N GLU A 437 13.25 -28.57 -13.49
CA GLU A 437 11.81 -28.58 -13.36
C GLU A 437 11.24 -29.95 -13.76
N GLY A 438 10.28 -30.45 -12.98
CA GLY A 438 9.64 -31.75 -13.17
C GLY A 438 10.41 -32.94 -12.61
N GLN A 439 11.69 -32.82 -12.25
CA GLN A 439 12.41 -33.92 -11.60
C GLN A 439 11.93 -34.13 -10.16
N ALA A 440 12.20 -35.30 -9.59
CA ALA A 440 11.88 -35.59 -8.19
C ALA A 440 12.76 -34.75 -7.24
N LEU A 441 12.12 -34.06 -6.29
CA LEU A 441 12.81 -33.31 -5.24
C LEU A 441 13.65 -34.23 -4.32
N ALA A 442 13.06 -35.34 -3.89
CA ALA A 442 13.70 -36.27 -2.96
C ALA A 442 15.06 -36.77 -3.49
N GLY A 443 15.98 -37.03 -2.56
CA GLY A 443 17.32 -37.55 -2.81
C GLY A 443 18.44 -36.58 -2.47
N ALA A 444 19.66 -36.97 -2.83
CA ALA A 444 20.87 -36.20 -2.55
C ALA A 444 21.02 -35.01 -3.51
N TRP A 445 21.22 -33.83 -2.93
CA TRP A 445 21.63 -32.61 -3.61
C TRP A 445 23.06 -32.29 -3.19
N THR A 446 23.98 -32.25 -4.16
CA THR A 446 25.40 -32.06 -3.87
C THR A 446 25.88 -30.74 -4.44
N LEU A 447 26.37 -29.84 -3.59
CA LEU A 447 27.16 -28.70 -4.03
C LEU A 447 28.61 -29.14 -4.22
N LYS A 448 29.18 -28.89 -5.39
CA LYS A 448 30.59 -29.17 -5.71
C LYS A 448 31.31 -27.84 -5.95
N ILE A 449 32.46 -27.68 -5.30
CA ILE A 449 33.31 -26.49 -5.45
C ILE A 449 34.72 -26.96 -5.79
N VAL A 450 35.26 -26.46 -6.89
CA VAL A 450 36.63 -26.74 -7.35
C VAL A 450 37.37 -25.41 -7.43
N ASP A 451 38.51 -25.34 -6.77
CA ASP A 451 39.50 -24.29 -7.01
C ASP A 451 40.42 -24.71 -8.16
N ASN A 452 40.56 -23.85 -9.17
CA ASN A 452 41.35 -24.12 -10.38
C ASN A 452 42.65 -23.30 -10.44
N ALA A 453 42.94 -22.50 -9.42
CA ALA A 453 44.22 -21.81 -9.27
C ALA A 453 45.00 -22.42 -8.10
N ALA A 454 46.29 -22.10 -8.01
CA ALA A 454 47.17 -22.55 -6.95
C ALA A 454 47.48 -21.38 -6.00
N GLN A 455 47.82 -21.69 -4.75
CA GLN A 455 48.30 -20.78 -3.70
C GLN A 455 47.21 -20.09 -2.87
N ASP A 456 45.94 -20.26 -3.22
CA ASP A 456 44.80 -19.72 -2.48
C ASP A 456 44.02 -20.83 -1.78
N THR A 457 43.41 -20.50 -0.66
CA THR A 457 42.56 -21.45 0.06
C THR A 457 41.30 -20.74 0.51
N GLY A 458 40.20 -21.48 0.53
CA GLY A 458 38.96 -20.96 1.06
C GLY A 458 38.12 -22.02 1.75
N LYS A 459 36.89 -21.62 2.04
CA LYS A 459 35.98 -22.38 2.90
C LYS A 459 34.55 -22.20 2.43
N LEU A 460 33.83 -23.30 2.31
CA LEU A 460 32.37 -23.25 2.25
C LEU A 460 31.82 -23.07 3.66
N ASN A 461 31.32 -21.87 3.95
CA ASN A 461 30.71 -21.56 5.25
C ASN A 461 29.32 -22.20 5.32
N SER A 462 28.47 -21.89 4.33
CA SER A 462 27.13 -22.44 4.23
C SER A 462 26.59 -22.43 2.81
N TRP A 463 25.58 -23.26 2.57
CA TRP A 463 24.73 -23.14 1.38
C TRP A 463 23.30 -23.55 1.67
N LYS A 464 22.38 -22.97 0.92
CA LYS A 464 20.94 -23.16 1.04
C LYS A 464 20.34 -23.50 -0.32
N LEU A 465 19.50 -24.51 -0.33
CA LEU A 465 18.68 -24.95 -1.45
C LEU A 465 17.24 -24.52 -1.20
N ASP A 466 16.75 -23.58 -1.98
CA ASP A 466 15.33 -23.19 -2.00
C ASP A 466 14.68 -23.76 -3.26
N VAL A 467 13.58 -24.48 -3.12
CA VAL A 467 12.85 -25.10 -4.23
C VAL A 467 11.36 -24.79 -4.13
N THR A 468 10.65 -24.92 -5.24
CA THR A 468 9.17 -25.05 -5.23
C THR A 468 8.80 -26.46 -5.70
N THR A 469 7.69 -27.02 -5.22
CA THR A 469 7.21 -28.35 -5.67
C THR A 469 5.81 -28.29 -6.24
N ARG A 470 5.64 -28.68 -7.50
CA ARG A 470 4.32 -28.76 -8.15
C ARG A 470 3.52 -29.96 -7.68
#